data_AF-A0A382KY44-F1
#
_entry.id   AF-A0A382KY44-F1
#
_cell.length_a   1.000
_cell.length_b   1.000
_cell.length_c   1.000
_cell.angle_alpha   90.00
_cell.angle_beta   90.00
_cell.angle_gamma   90.00
#
_symmetry.space_group_name_H-M   'P 1'
#
loop_
_entity.id
_entity.type
_entity.pdbx_description
1 polymer ?
#
loop_
_entity_poly.entity_id
_entity_poly.type
_entity_poly.pdbx_seq_one_letter_code
_entity_poly.pdbx_strand_id
1 'polypeptide(L)'
;MENSMPTYLVHVTIENKPGISDPEGETILNDLVIKGNYSAISKIRSGKILKFQIDEKNKKSAEEKIRKLCDELRIFNPLVSKVSFEVFEN
;
A
#
# COMPACT_ATOMS: atom_id res chain seq x y z
N MET A 1 14.24 -11.53 32.08
CA MET A 1 14.78 -11.53 30.71
C MET A 1 13.72 -10.87 29.86
N GLU A 2 13.97 -9.64 29.43
CA GLU A 2 13.03 -8.89 28.62
C GLU A 2 13.01 -9.53 27.23
N ASN A 3 11.92 -10.23 26.89
CA ASN A 3 11.74 -10.79 25.56
C ASN A 3 11.57 -9.60 24.60
N SER A 4 12.66 -9.12 23.99
CA SER A 4 12.54 -8.15 22.90
C SER A 4 11.91 -8.87 21.72
N MET A 5 10.63 -8.57 21.45
CA MET A 5 9.98 -9.09 20.26
C MET A 5 10.69 -8.53 19.02
N PRO A 6 10.88 -9.34 17.96
CA PRO A 6 11.43 -8.84 16.69
C PRO A 6 10.63 -7.66 16.15
N THR A 7 11.33 -6.68 15.58
CA THR A 7 10.72 -5.54 14.89
C THR A 7 10.53 -5.88 13.40
N TYR A 8 9.33 -5.59 12.89
CA TYR A 8 8.98 -5.74 11.48
C TYR A 8 8.56 -4.41 10.88
N LEU A 9 8.89 -4.22 9.60
CA LEU A 9 8.35 -3.15 8.78
C LEU A 9 7.22 -3.72 7.92
N VAL A 10 6.01 -3.17 8.03
CA VAL A 10 4.86 -3.55 7.21
C VAL A 10 4.52 -2.40 6.27
N HIS A 11 4.69 -2.64 4.97
CA HIS A 11 4.21 -1.74 3.94
C HIS A 11 2.76 -2.09 3.58
N VAL A 12 1.87 -1.12 3.75
CA VAL A 12 0.47 -1.23 3.33
C VAL A 12 0.27 -0.35 2.12
N THR A 13 -0.02 -0.95 0.97
CA THR A 13 -0.30 -0.22 -0.27
C THR A 13 -1.82 -0.16 -0.46
N ILE A 14 -2.36 1.05 -0.59
CA ILE A 14 -3.77 1.34 -0.80
C ILE A 14 -3.92 1.91 -2.21
N GLU A 15 -4.73 1.25 -3.04
CA GLU A 15 -5.00 1.68 -4.42
C GLU A 15 -6.50 1.63 -4.70
N ASN A 16 -6.99 2.43 -5.64
CA ASN A 16 -8.34 2.27 -6.15
C ASN A 16 -8.53 0.87 -6.78
N LYS A 17 -9.72 0.28 -6.66
CA LYS A 17 -10.03 -0.99 -7.31
C LYS A 17 -9.94 -0.87 -8.85
N PRO A 18 -9.75 -1.99 -9.55
CA PRO A 18 -9.92 -2.01 -11.00
C PRO A 18 -11.28 -1.44 -11.39
N GLY A 19 -11.33 -0.58 -12.41
CA GLY A 19 -12.56 0.07 -12.88
C GLY A 19 -12.95 1.36 -12.14
N ILE A 20 -12.33 1.67 -10.99
CA ILE A 20 -12.45 2.98 -10.35
C ILE A 20 -11.43 3.93 -10.97
N SER A 21 -11.89 5.13 -11.32
CA SER A 21 -11.05 6.18 -11.91
C SER A 21 -9.91 6.56 -10.97
N ASP A 22 -8.78 6.91 -11.58
CA ASP A 22 -7.57 7.35 -10.90
C ASP A 22 -7.06 8.61 -11.61
N PRO A 23 -7.65 9.78 -11.31
CA PRO A 23 -7.34 11.01 -12.02
C PRO A 23 -5.86 11.40 -11.91
N GLU A 24 -5.22 11.09 -10.78
CA GLU A 24 -3.79 11.38 -10.57
C GLU A 24 -2.92 10.57 -11.53
N GLY A 25 -3.12 9.25 -11.58
CA GLY A 25 -2.41 8.38 -12.52
C GLY A 25 -2.66 8.76 -13.99
N GLU A 26 -3.91 9.10 -14.32
CA GLU A 26 -4.30 9.55 -15.67
C GLU A 26 -3.63 10.87 -16.05
N THR A 27 -3.59 11.85 -15.14
CA THR A 27 -2.90 13.14 -15.37
C THR A 27 -1.40 12.93 -15.57
N ILE A 28 -0.73 12.14 -14.72
CA ILE A 28 0.71 11.87 -14.88
C ILE A 28 0.99 11.21 -16.24
N LEU A 29 0.17 10.24 -16.65
CA LEU A 29 0.33 9.56 -17.92
C LEU A 29 0.19 10.55 -19.09
N ASN A 30 -0.91 11.30 -19.13
CA ASN A 30 -1.26 12.16 -20.26
C ASN A 30 -0.38 13.41 -20.34
N ASP A 31 -0.09 14.04 -19.20
CA ASP A 31 0.58 15.33 -19.15
C ASP A 31 2.09 15.27 -19.07
N LEU A 32 2.66 14.16 -18.59
CA LEU A 32 4.10 14.01 -18.45
C LEU A 32 4.65 12.89 -19.34
N VAL A 33 4.13 11.68 -19.21
CA VAL A 33 4.76 10.49 -19.80
C VAL A 33 4.54 10.42 -21.32
N ILE A 34 3.30 10.61 -21.78
CA ILE A 34 3.00 10.63 -23.22
C ILE A 34 3.63 11.85 -23.90
N LYS A 35 3.54 13.04 -23.28
CA LYS A 35 4.19 14.25 -23.80
C LYS A 35 5.71 14.17 -23.80
N GLY A 36 6.30 13.36 -22.93
CA GLY A 36 7.73 13.05 -22.88
C GLY A 36 8.17 11.98 -23.89
N ASN A 37 7.30 11.56 -24.81
CA ASN A 37 7.56 10.52 -25.82
C ASN A 37 7.86 9.12 -25.26
N TYR A 38 7.43 8.81 -24.02
CA TYR A 38 7.54 7.47 -23.43
C TYR A 38 6.37 6.56 -23.85
N SER A 39 6.25 6.31 -25.16
CA SER A 39 5.09 5.62 -25.76
C SER A 39 4.89 4.16 -25.34
N ALA A 40 5.91 3.53 -24.73
CA ALA A 40 5.80 2.16 -24.23
C ALA A 40 4.94 2.05 -22.95
N ILE A 41 4.67 3.16 -22.26
CA ILE A 41 3.89 3.18 -21.01
C ILE A 41 2.44 3.50 -21.35
N SER A 42 1.55 2.52 -21.15
CA SER A 42 0.13 2.62 -21.50
C SER A 42 -0.80 2.92 -20.33
N LYS A 43 -0.33 2.81 -19.09
CA LYS A 43 -1.14 2.99 -17.89
C LYS A 43 -0.29 3.36 -16.67
N ILE A 44 -0.78 4.30 -15.88
CA ILE A 44 -0.25 4.63 -14.56
C ILE A 44 -1.41 4.55 -13.58
N ARG A 45 -1.12 4.06 -12.38
CA ARG A 45 -2.03 4.06 -11.25
C ARG A 45 -1.31 4.67 -10.07
N SER A 46 -1.96 5.61 -9.38
CA SER A 46 -1.48 6.12 -8.11
C SER A 46 -2.04 5.28 -6.95
N GLY A 47 -1.28 5.28 -5.87
CA GLY A 47 -1.60 4.57 -4.64
C GLY A 47 -0.88 5.21 -3.47
N LYS A 48 -1.39 4.98 -2.27
CA LYS A 48 -0.77 5.44 -1.02
C LYS A 48 -0.06 4.27 -0.36
N ILE A 49 1.21 4.45 -0.01
CA ILE A 49 1.94 3.52 0.84
C ILE A 49 2.00 4.06 2.28
N LEU A 50 1.60 3.23 3.24
CA LEU A 50 1.77 3.47 4.67
C LEU A 50 2.82 2.49 5.19
N LYS A 51 3.83 3.00 5.90
CA LYS A 51 4.93 2.19 6.45
C LYS A 51 4.77 2.11 7.96
N PHE A 52 4.47 0.92 8.46
CA PHE A 52 4.30 0.66 9.89
C PHE A 52 5.53 -0.06 10.43
N GLN A 53 6.00 0.35 11.59
CA GLN A 53 6.95 -0.43 12.38
C GLN A 53 6.19 -1.09 13.52
N ILE A 54 6.38 -2.39 13.73
CA ILE A 54 5.68 -3.16 14.76
C ILE A 54 6.57 -4.23 15.37
N ASP A 55 6.57 -4.33 16.70
CA ASP A 55 7.22 -5.42 17.42
C ASP A 55 6.25 -6.57 17.61
N GLU A 56 6.57 -7.75 17.10
CA GLU A 56 5.65 -8.90 17.13
C GLU A 56 6.40 -10.23 17.02
N LYS A 57 5.73 -11.35 17.35
CA LYS A 57 6.38 -12.67 17.41
C LYS A 57 6.90 -13.21 16.08
N ASN A 58 6.26 -12.86 14.96
CA ASN A 58 6.64 -13.25 13.61
C ASN A 58 5.96 -12.38 12.53
N LYS A 59 6.42 -12.50 11.27
CA LYS A 59 5.88 -11.76 10.11
C LYS A 59 4.37 -11.90 9.94
N LYS A 60 3.83 -13.12 10.10
CA LYS A 60 2.39 -13.38 9.91
C LYS A 60 1.56 -12.63 10.95
N SER A 61 1.97 -12.67 12.21
CA SER A 61 1.30 -11.91 13.27
C SER A 61 1.44 -10.40 13.09
N ALA A 62 2.57 -9.90 12.59
CA ALA A 62 2.71 -8.49 12.24
C ALA A 62 1.71 -8.08 11.15
N GLU A 63 1.59 -8.88 10.08
CA GLU A 63 0.63 -8.65 9.01
C GLU A 63 -0.82 -8.67 9.52
N GLU A 64 -1.22 -9.70 10.27
CA GLU A 64 -2.58 -9.85 10.81
C GLU A 64 -2.97 -8.67 11.70
N LYS A 65 -2.03 -8.18 12.51
CA LYS A 65 -2.27 -7.06 13.44
C LYS A 65 -2.40 -5.73 12.71
N ILE A 66 -1.55 -5.48 11.71
CA ILE A 66 -1.66 -4.29 10.86
C ILE A 66 -2.91 -4.34 9.98
N ARG A 67 -3.27 -5.50 9.42
CA ARG A 67 -4.52 -5.70 8.67
C ARG A 67 -5.74 -5.37 9.54
N LYS A 68 -5.81 -5.96 10.73
CA LYS A 68 -6.89 -5.69 11.69
C LYS A 68 -6.98 -4.20 12.04
N LEU A 69 -5.84 -3.54 12.29
CA LEU A 69 -5.78 -2.10 12.54
C LEU A 69 -6.34 -1.30 11.35
N CYS A 70 -5.94 -1.63 10.12
CA CYS A 70 -6.42 -0.96 8.92
C CYS A 70 -7.94 -1.07 8.75
N ASP A 71 -8.50 -2.25 9.06
CA ASP A 71 -9.94 -2.52 8.98
C ASP A 71 -10.71 -1.80 10.10
N GLU A 72 -10.28 -1.94 11.37
CA GLU A 72 -10.96 -1.35 12.54
C GLU A 72 -10.95 0.17 12.52
N LEU A 73 -9.82 0.78 12.13
CA LEU A 73 -9.67 2.23 12.07
C LEU A 73 -10.11 2.82 10.73
N ARG A 74 -10.65 2.01 9.81
CA ARG A 74 -11.11 2.42 8.47
C ARG A 74 -10.05 3.23 7.72
N ILE A 75 -8.81 2.75 7.73
CA ILE A 75 -7.66 3.41 7.08
C ILE A 75 -7.83 3.50 5.55
N PHE A 76 -8.66 2.63 4.98
CA PHE A 76 -9.06 2.67 3.58
C PHE A 76 -10.57 2.45 3.44
N ASN A 77 -11.11 2.81 2.28
CA ASN A 77 -12.51 2.54 1.95
C ASN A 77 -12.62 1.21 1.18
N PRO A 78 -13.16 0.12 1.78
CA PRO A 78 -13.21 -1.19 1.13
C PRO A 78 -14.18 -1.25 -0.06
N LEU A 79 -15.08 -0.28 -0.24
CA LEU A 79 -15.96 -0.22 -1.41
C LEU A 79 -15.17 0.13 -2.66
N VAL A 80 -14.27 1.12 -2.57
CA VAL A 80 -13.57 1.71 -3.73
C VAL A 80 -12.09 1.38 -3.81
N SER A 81 -11.48 0.91 -2.73
CA SER A 81 -10.04 0.64 -2.65
C SER A 81 -9.75 -0.83 -2.38
N LYS A 82 -8.56 -1.27 -2.81
CA LYS A 82 -7.91 -2.53 -2.46
C LYS A 82 -6.65 -2.23 -1.64
N VAL A 83 -6.27 -3.19 -0.80
CA VAL A 83 -5.06 -3.09 0.03
C VAL A 83 -4.19 -4.33 -0.12
N SER A 84 -2.88 -4.14 -0.16
CA SER A 84 -1.88 -5.19 -0.08
C SER A 84 -0.91 -4.93 1.06
N PHE A 85 -0.33 -5.99 1.62
CA PHE A 85 0.55 -5.94 2.77
C PHE A 85 1.84 -6.68 2.42
N GLU A 86 2.97 -6.04 2.67
CA GLU A 86 4.31 -6.63 2.52
C GLU A 86 5.07 -6.47 3.83
N VAL A 87 5.65 -7.56 4.34
CA VAL A 87 6.33 -7.58 5.64
C VAL A 87 7.83 -7.85 5.46
N PHE A 88 8.64 -6.96 6.02
CA PHE A 88 10.09 -7.01 5.99
C PHE A 88 10.63 -7.24 7.41
N GLU A 89 11.68 -8.06 7.50
CA GLU A 89 12.52 -8.09 8.71
C GLU A 89 13.34 -6.81 8.76
N ASN A 90 13.39 -6.20 9.93
CA ASN A 90 14.22 -5.02 10.19
C ASN A 90 15.64 -5.42 10.61
#